data_AF-A0A371GJP7-F1
#
_entry.id   AF-A0A371GJP7-F1
#
_cell.length_a   1.000
_cell.length_b   1.000
_cell.length_c   1.000
_cell.angle_alpha   90.00
_cell.angle_beta   90.00
_cell.angle_gamma   90.00
#
_symmetry.space_group_name_H-M   'P 1'
#
loop_
_entity.id
_entity.type
_entity.pdbx_description
1 polymer ?
#
loop_
_entity_poly.entity_id
_entity_poly.type
_entity_poly.pdbx_seq_one_letter_code
_entity_poly.pdbx_strand_id
1 'polypeptide(L)' 'MAAYIYDDKVLIHYFQGNLTGATLSWYVSLERGHIKTWRDLAEAFLKQYKYKEDMAPDRSRL' A
#
# COMPACT_ATOMS: atom_id res chain seq x y z
N MET A 1 -7.19 -28.25 -3.79
CA MET A 1 -6.98 -26.80 -3.95
C MET A 1 -7.36 -26.13 -2.64
N ALA A 2 -6.37 -25.91 -1.77
CA ALA A 2 -6.61 -25.34 -0.46
C ALA A 2 -6.82 -23.83 -0.59
N ALA A 3 -8.00 -23.36 -0.20
CA ALA A 3 -8.30 -21.95 -0.07
C ALA A 3 -7.34 -21.36 0.97
N TYR A 4 -6.27 -20.72 0.49
CA TYR A 4 -5.42 -19.87 1.31
C TYR A 4 -6.23 -18.62 1.67
N ILE A 5 -7.15 -18.78 2.63
CA ILE A 5 -7.76 -17.65 3.33
C ILE A 5 -6.66 -17.16 4.27
N TYR A 6 -5.71 -16.41 3.71
CA TYR A 6 -4.79 -15.61 4.52
C TYR A 6 -5.64 -14.57 5.24
N ASP A 7 -5.66 -14.63 6.56
CA ASP A 7 -6.35 -13.65 7.40
C ASP A 7 -5.86 -12.24 7.00
N ASP A 8 -6.78 -11.31 6.73
CA ASP A 8 -6.46 -9.95 6.29
C ASP A 8 -5.39 -9.31 7.19
N LYS A 9 -5.41 -9.62 8.51
CA LYS A 9 -4.44 -9.09 9.46
C LYS A 9 -3.03 -9.59 9.22
N VAL A 10 -2.88 -10.85 8.79
CA VAL A 10 -1.57 -11.45 8.49
C VAL A 10 -0.97 -10.77 7.25
N LEU A 11 -1.78 -10.54 6.21
CA LEU A 11 -1.32 -9.84 5.01
C LEU A 11 -0.95 -8.38 5.30
N ILE A 12 -1.77 -7.68 6.08
CA ILE A 12 -1.49 -6.30 6.50
C ILE A 12 -0.18 -6.23 7.30
N HIS A 13 0.02 -7.14 8.26
CA HIS A 13 1.26 -7.20 9.04
C HIS A 13 2.49 -7.50 8.20
N TYR A 14 2.39 -8.50 7.31
CA TYR A 14 3.48 -8.84 6.40
C TYR A 14 3.82 -7.64 5.50
N PHE A 15 2.81 -7.01 4.91
CA PHE A 15 2.98 -5.85 4.06
C PHE A 15 3.68 -4.70 4.77
N GLN A 16 3.25 -4.36 5.99
CA GLN A 16 3.90 -3.35 6.82
C GLN A 16 5.41 -3.63 7.02
N GLY A 17 5.80 -4.89 7.24
CA GLY A 17 7.20 -5.28 7.40
C GLY A 17 8.05 -5.13 6.14
N ASN A 18 7.43 -5.09 4.95
CA ASN A 18 8.10 -4.89 3.67
C ASN A 18 8.19 -3.41 3.26
N LEU A 19 7.60 -2.49 4.02
CA LEU A 19 7.62 -1.07 3.67
C LEU A 19 8.89 -0.38 4.16
N THR A 20 9.53 0.37 3.27
CA THR A 20 10.73 1.16 3.58
C THR A 20 10.60 2.61 3.11
N GLY A 21 11.23 3.53 3.83
CA GLY A 21 11.37 4.94 3.43
C GLY A 21 10.04 5.67 3.26
N ALA A 22 9.86 6.33 2.11
CA ALA A 22 8.69 7.17 1.83
C ALA A 22 7.36 6.40 1.86
N THR A 23 7.37 5.10 1.55
CA THR A 23 6.18 4.25 1.56
C THR A 23 5.77 3.88 2.99
N LEU A 24 6.75 3.67 3.88
CA LEU A 24 6.48 3.46 5.31
C LEU A 24 5.88 4.72 5.95
N SER A 25 6.42 5.90 5.62
CA SER A 25 5.87 7.18 6.10
C SER A 25 4.42 7.38 5.64
N TRP A 26 4.10 7.03 4.39
CA TRP A 26 2.72 7.06 3.90
C TRP A 26 1.82 6.10 4.67
N TYR A 27 2.27 4.87 4.93
CA TYR A 27 1.50 3.87 5.64
C TYR A 27 1.21 4.26 7.09
N VAL A 28 2.17 4.89 7.78
CA VAL A 28 1.95 5.43 9.14
C VAL A 28 0.97 6.62 9.13
N SER A 29 0.92 7.37 8.04
CA SER A 29 -0.04 8.46 7.84
C SER A 29 -1.45 7.97 7.44
N LEU A 30 -1.62 6.69 7.08
CA LEU A 30 -2.96 6.12 6.91
C LEU A 30 -3.66 6.11 8.26
N GLU A 31 -4.81 6.76 8.35
CA GLU A 31 -5.61 6.74 9.57
C GLU A 31 -5.94 5.29 9.95
N ARG A 32 -5.54 4.89 11.16
CA ARG A 32 -5.59 3.52 11.69
C ARG A 32 -6.97 2.86 11.66
N GLY A 33 -8.04 3.62 11.38
CA GLY A 33 -9.42 3.13 11.29
C GLY A 33 -9.95 2.91 9.86
N HIS A 34 -9.22 3.32 8.83
CA HIS A 34 -9.69 3.30 7.44
C HIS A 34 -9.39 1.99 6.71
N ILE A 35 -8.33 1.27 7.12
CA ILE A 35 -7.93 0.01 6.52
C ILE A 35 -8.49 -1.14 7.38
N LYS A 36 -9.63 -1.69 6.98
CA LYS A 36 -10.28 -2.82 7.69
C LYS A 36 -9.98 -4.17 7.06
N THR A 37 -9.64 -4.19 5.77
CA THR A 37 -9.30 -5.39 5.01
C THR A 37 -8.02 -5.19 4.22
N TRP A 38 -7.38 -6.29 3.82
CA TRP A 38 -6.25 -6.29 2.89
C TRP A 38 -6.61 -5.60 1.57
N ARG A 39 -7.87 -5.74 1.13
CA ARG A 39 -8.37 -5.10 -0.09
C ARG A 39 -8.32 -3.57 0.02
N ASP A 40 -8.76 -3.00 1.14
CA ASP A 40 -8.69 -1.55 1.38
C ASP A 40 -7.24 -1.05 1.32
N LEU A 41 -6.31 -1.81 1.93
CA LEU A 41 -4.88 -1.49 1.92
C LEU A 41 -4.29 -1.52 0.53
N ALA A 42 -4.58 -2.58 -0.24
CA ALA A 42 -4.10 -2.74 -1.59
C ALA A 42 -4.63 -1.63 -2.51
N GLU A 43 -5.91 -1.24 -2.39
CA GLU A 43 -6.47 -0.16 -3.17
C GLU A 43 -5.86 1.21 -2.83
N ALA A 44 -5.70 1.51 -1.53
CA ALA A 44 -5.04 2.73 -1.09
C ALA A 44 -3.58 2.80 -1.60
N PHE A 45 -2.87 1.68 -1.57
CA PHE A 45 -1.50 1.58 -2.07
C PHE A 45 -1.42 1.82 -3.58
N LEU A 46 -2.31 1.19 -4.37
CA LEU A 46 -2.36 1.40 -5.81
C LEU A 46 -2.71 2.85 -6.17
N LYS A 47 -3.64 3.47 -5.45
CA LYS A 47 -3.96 4.90 -5.62
C LYS A 47 -2.74 5.79 -5.33
N GLN A 48 -2.03 5.51 -4.24
CA GLN A 48 -0.81 6.24 -3.88
C GLN A 48 0.29 6.08 -4.93
N TYR A 49 0.52 4.86 -5.42
CA TYR A 49 1.55 4.59 -6.43
C TYR A 49 1.20 5.23 -7.77
N LYS A 50 -0.05 5.07 -8.25
CA LYS A 50 -0.52 5.72 -9.48
C LYS A 50 -0.42 7.24 -9.41
N TYR A 51 -0.77 7.84 -8.27
CA TYR A 51 -0.62 9.27 -8.08
C TYR A 51 0.86 9.70 -8.13
N LYS A 52 1.78 8.91 -7.57
CA LYS A 52 3.22 9.19 -7.68
C LYS A 52 3.78 8.98 -9.09
N GLU A 53 3.23 8.07 -9.88
CA GLU A 53 3.60 7.90 -11.29
C GLU A 53 3.08 9.04 -12.17
N ASP A 54 1.82 9.45 -11.98
CA ASP A 54 1.19 10.55 -12.73
C ASP A 54 1.79 11.92 -12.35
N MET A 55 2.13 12.10 -11.07
CA MET A 55 2.71 13.33 -10.54
C MET A 55 4.25 13.36 -10.63
N ALA A 56 4.90 12.27 -11.03
CA ALA A 56 6.28 12.32 -11.47
C ALA A 56 6.26 12.99 -12.85
N PRO A 57 6.65 14.28 -12.99
CA PRO A 57 6.73 14.87 -14.31
C PRO A 57 7.69 14.01 -15.11
N ASP A 58 7.23 13.61 -16.30
CA ASP A 58 7.99 12.89 -17.32
C ASP A 58 9.49 13.11 -17.14
N ARG A 59 10.17 12.12 -16.55
CA ARG A 59 11.63 12.14 -16.38
C ARG A 59 12.35 12.09 -17.73
N SER A 60 11.60 12.04 -18.84
CA SER A 60 12.06 12.20 -20.22
C SER A 60 12.19 13.67 -20.66
N ARG A 61 12.13 14.66 -19.75
CA ARG A 61 12.55 16.05 -20.02
C ARG A 61 14.02 16.31 -19.67
N LEU A 62 14.93 15.47 -20.13
CA LEU A 62 16.36 15.81 -20.28
C LEU A 62 16.77 15.69 -21.74
#